data_AF-A0A143ZPM4-F1
#
_entry.id   AF-A0A143ZPM4-F1
#
_cell.length_a   1.000
_cell.length_b   1.000
_cell.length_c   1.000
_cell.angle_alpha   90.00
_cell.angle_beta   90.00
_cell.angle_gamma   90.00
#
_symmetry.space_group_name_H-M   'P 1'
#
loop_
_entity.id
_entity.type
_entity.pdbx_description
1 polymer ?
#
loop_
_entity_poly.entity_id
_entity_poly.type
_entity_poly.pdbx_seq_one_letter_code
_entity_poly.pdbx_strand_id
1 'polypeptide(L)'
;MTRNVTNAVFAVTLAMIFGTIAARGEAQTRSSDSMSATFTICGEGRRVSCVVDGDTFWFQRQKIRIADIDAPELSPPRCPYERENGEAAKQRLLSLLNQGSFSLATVDRDEDQYGRRLRLVTRAGRSIGDILIDEGLARPWGGPRQSWCERTEG
;
A
#
# COMPACT_ATOMS: atom_id res chain seq x y z
N MET A 1 92.19 1.69 -11.51
CA MET A 1 92.00 1.07 -10.18
C MET A 1 90.55 1.30 -9.75
N THR A 2 89.86 0.24 -9.30
CA THR A 2 88.63 0.18 -8.46
C THR A 2 87.36 0.91 -8.94
N ARG A 3 86.12 0.41 -8.83
CA ARG A 3 85.46 -0.88 -8.51
C ARG A 3 83.94 -0.61 -8.71
N ASN A 4 83.19 -1.64 -9.11
CA ASN A 4 81.71 -1.72 -9.18
C ASN A 4 80.97 -1.14 -7.97
N VAL A 5 79.73 -0.66 -8.18
CA VAL A 5 78.53 -1.11 -7.44
C VAL A 5 77.18 -0.69 -8.09
N THR A 6 76.39 -1.71 -8.46
CA THR A 6 74.94 -1.97 -8.24
C THR A 6 73.80 -1.03 -8.70
N ASN A 7 72.83 -1.73 -9.31
CA ASN A 7 71.36 -1.65 -9.20
C ASN A 7 70.58 -0.85 -10.25
N ALA A 8 70.10 -1.61 -11.24
CA ALA A 8 68.87 -1.32 -11.97
C ALA A 8 67.65 -1.46 -11.04
N VAL A 9 66.79 -0.45 -11.03
CA VAL A 9 65.40 -0.58 -10.57
C VAL A 9 64.52 0.00 -11.66
N PHE A 10 63.81 -0.88 -12.36
CA PHE A 10 62.64 -0.54 -13.16
C PHE A 10 61.47 -0.29 -12.22
N ALA A 11 60.77 0.83 -12.37
CA ALA A 11 59.41 0.98 -11.86
C ALA A 11 58.60 1.88 -12.82
N VAL A 12 57.89 1.22 -13.72
CA VAL A 12 56.69 1.73 -14.38
C VAL A 12 55.56 1.74 -13.35
N THR A 13 54.56 2.61 -13.54
CA THR A 13 53.13 2.57 -13.13
C THR A 13 52.72 3.89 -12.45
N LEU A 14 51.53 4.45 -12.64
CA LEU A 14 50.26 3.90 -13.09
C LEU A 14 49.39 5.04 -13.68
N ALA A 15 48.64 4.74 -14.74
CA ALA A 15 47.67 5.63 -15.35
C ALA A 15 46.60 6.10 -14.36
N MET A 16 46.15 7.34 -14.50
CA MET A 16 44.97 7.87 -13.81
C MET A 16 43.72 7.10 -14.27
N ILE A 17 43.23 6.19 -13.44
CA ILE A 17 41.97 5.50 -13.64
C ILE A 17 40.86 6.48 -13.23
N PHE A 18 40.34 7.25 -14.19
CA PHE A 18 39.06 7.92 -14.03
C PHE A 18 37.99 6.83 -13.93
N GLY A 19 37.59 6.51 -12.70
CA GLY A 19 36.55 5.53 -12.41
C GLY A 19 35.26 5.90 -13.11
N THR A 20 34.82 5.05 -14.03
CA THR A 20 33.46 5.07 -14.55
C THR A 20 32.51 4.69 -13.42
N ILE A 21 31.83 5.67 -12.82
CA ILE A 21 30.67 5.40 -11.97
C ILE A 21 29.56 4.93 -12.91
N ALA A 22 29.47 3.62 -13.11
CA ALA A 22 28.28 3.02 -13.69
C ALA A 22 27.14 3.24 -12.67
N ALA A 23 26.30 4.24 -12.92
CA ALA A 23 25.04 4.40 -12.22
C ALA A 23 24.22 3.12 -12.45
N ARG A 24 24.23 2.22 -11.47
CA ARG A 24 23.29 1.11 -11.42
C ARG A 24 21.94 1.75 -11.14
N GLY A 25 21.16 1.98 -12.20
CA GLY A 25 19.73 2.23 -12.06
C GLY A 25 19.13 0.99 -11.42
N GLU A 26 18.77 1.10 -10.14
CA GLU A 26 17.91 0.11 -9.49
C GLU A 26 16.55 0.21 -10.19
N ALA A 27 16.37 -0.64 -11.21
CA ALA A 27 15.07 -0.87 -11.80
C ALA A 27 14.22 -1.55 -10.73
N GLN A 28 13.62 -0.74 -9.86
CA GLN A 28 12.59 -1.20 -8.93
C GLN A 28 11.48 -1.78 -9.80
N THR A 29 11.34 -3.10 -9.77
CA THR A 29 10.24 -3.83 -10.39
C THR A 29 8.96 -3.30 -9.76
N ARG A 30 8.36 -2.26 -10.35
CA ARG A 30 6.96 -1.94 -10.07
C ARG A 30 6.19 -3.17 -10.50
N SER A 31 5.77 -3.97 -9.52
CA SER A 31 4.76 -4.99 -9.75
C SER A 31 3.65 -4.32 -10.55
N SER A 32 3.43 -4.78 -11.78
CA SER A 32 2.34 -4.27 -12.59
C SER A 32 1.03 -4.65 -11.91
N ASP A 33 0.14 -3.69 -11.75
CA ASP A 33 -1.20 -3.95 -11.23
C ASP A 33 -1.90 -5.01 -12.09
N SER A 34 -2.18 -6.15 -11.48
CA SER A 34 -2.69 -7.35 -12.18
C SER A 34 -4.03 -7.83 -11.63
N MET A 35 -4.44 -7.37 -10.45
CA MET A 35 -5.68 -7.78 -9.82
C MET A 35 -6.82 -6.90 -10.32
N SER A 36 -7.90 -7.50 -10.79
CA SER A 36 -9.11 -6.79 -11.18
C SER A 36 -10.34 -7.68 -10.99
N ALA A 37 -11.49 -7.04 -10.78
CA ALA A 37 -12.81 -7.65 -10.78
C ALA A 37 -13.86 -6.54 -10.95
N THR A 38 -15.09 -6.91 -11.29
CA THR A 38 -16.24 -6.01 -11.07
C THR A 38 -16.69 -6.15 -9.62
N PHE A 39 -16.61 -5.06 -8.87
CA PHE A 39 -17.11 -4.97 -7.52
C PHE A 39 -18.51 -4.36 -7.50
N THR A 40 -19.34 -4.84 -6.58
CA THR A 40 -20.61 -4.23 -6.19
C THR A 40 -20.60 -3.87 -4.71
N ILE A 41 -21.66 -3.26 -4.18
CA ILE A 41 -21.88 -3.23 -2.73
C ILE A 41 -22.35 -4.62 -2.27
N CYS A 42 -21.84 -5.10 -1.14
CA CYS A 42 -22.27 -6.38 -0.60
C CYS A 42 -23.74 -6.33 -0.16
N GLY A 43 -24.56 -7.23 -0.69
CA GLY A 43 -25.91 -7.51 -0.20
C GLY A 43 -25.97 -8.76 0.69
N GLU A 44 -27.16 -9.30 0.87
CA GLU A 44 -27.41 -10.53 1.66
C GLU A 44 -26.96 -11.82 0.95
N GLY A 45 -26.73 -11.74 -0.38
CA GLY A 45 -26.35 -12.88 -1.21
C GLY A 45 -24.89 -13.33 -1.07
N ARG A 46 -24.47 -14.22 -1.98
CA ARG A 46 -23.11 -14.78 -1.99
C ARG A 46 -22.06 -13.70 -2.25
N ARG A 47 -21.13 -13.55 -1.31
CA ARG A 47 -20.05 -12.56 -1.38
C ARG A 47 -18.88 -13.09 -2.22
N VAL A 48 -18.64 -12.48 -3.37
CA VAL A 48 -17.55 -12.84 -4.30
C VAL A 48 -16.57 -11.68 -4.42
N SER A 49 -16.96 -10.62 -5.13
CA SER A 49 -16.21 -9.36 -5.22
C SER A 49 -17.17 -8.22 -4.91
N CYS A 50 -17.17 -7.76 -3.66
CA CYS A 50 -18.09 -6.71 -3.20
C CYS A 50 -17.51 -5.93 -2.02
N VAL A 51 -17.92 -4.68 -1.85
CA VAL A 51 -17.45 -3.79 -0.78
C VAL A 51 -18.41 -3.85 0.41
N VAL A 52 -17.86 -4.02 1.61
CA VAL A 52 -18.62 -4.13 2.87
C VAL A 52 -18.78 -2.76 3.52
N ASP A 53 -17.67 -2.04 3.70
CA ASP A 53 -17.56 -0.72 4.32
C ASP A 53 -16.32 0.02 3.74
N GLY A 54 -15.84 1.07 4.40
CA GLY A 54 -14.75 1.93 3.90
C GLY A 54 -13.35 1.29 3.90
N ASP A 55 -13.15 0.14 4.53
CA ASP A 55 -11.84 -0.53 4.58
C ASP A 55 -11.90 -2.06 4.41
N THR A 56 -13.10 -2.63 4.31
CA THR A 56 -13.32 -4.07 4.21
C THR A 56 -14.08 -4.39 2.91
N PHE A 57 -13.54 -5.35 2.15
CA PHE A 57 -14.15 -5.83 0.93
C PHE A 57 -13.91 -7.33 0.74
N TRP A 58 -14.76 -7.96 -0.05
CA TRP A 58 -14.55 -9.30 -0.58
C TRP A 58 -13.91 -9.19 -1.96
N PHE A 59 -12.93 -10.02 -2.23
CA PHE A 59 -12.35 -10.19 -3.55
C PHE A 59 -12.16 -11.68 -3.83
N GLN A 60 -12.77 -12.18 -4.90
CA GLN A 60 -12.72 -13.60 -5.26
C GLN A 60 -13.02 -14.55 -4.07
N ARG A 61 -14.02 -14.19 -3.25
CA ARG A 61 -14.47 -14.93 -2.05
C ARG A 61 -13.48 -14.92 -0.88
N GLN A 62 -12.46 -14.06 -0.91
CA GLN A 62 -11.61 -13.78 0.22
C GLN A 62 -11.98 -12.44 0.85
N LYS A 63 -12.21 -12.40 2.16
CA LYS A 63 -12.48 -11.16 2.90
C LYS A 63 -11.15 -10.47 3.20
N ILE A 64 -11.02 -9.24 2.74
CA ILE A 64 -9.81 -8.42 2.86
C ILE A 64 -10.14 -7.20 3.71
N ARG A 65 -9.25 -6.86 4.64
CA ARG A 65 -9.19 -5.55 5.30
C ARG A 65 -7.94 -4.80 4.83
N ILE A 66 -8.13 -3.56 4.41
CA ILE A 66 -7.05 -2.66 4.01
C ILE A 66 -6.18 -2.38 5.24
N ALA A 67 -4.90 -2.72 5.16
CA ALA A 67 -4.05 -2.84 6.34
C ALA A 67 -3.56 -1.51 6.92
N ASP A 68 -3.48 -0.47 6.10
CA ASP A 68 -2.89 0.83 6.42
C ASP A 68 -3.92 1.88 6.87
N ILE A 69 -5.22 1.54 6.89
CA ILE A 69 -6.29 2.48 7.26
C ILE A 69 -7.28 1.93 8.28
N ASP A 70 -8.00 2.84 8.93
CA ASP A 70 -9.23 2.60 9.68
C ASP A 70 -10.35 3.47 9.13
N ALA A 71 -11.49 2.87 8.80
CA ALA A 71 -12.67 3.58 8.28
C ALA A 71 -13.85 3.53 9.28
N PRO A 72 -14.83 4.45 9.14
CA PRO A 72 -16.07 4.39 9.90
C PRO A 72 -16.82 3.05 9.69
N GLU A 73 -17.25 2.43 10.79
CA GLU A 73 -17.90 1.11 10.78
C GLU A 73 -19.41 1.22 10.50
N LEU A 74 -19.96 0.29 9.72
CA LEU A 74 -21.38 0.31 9.30
C LEU A 74 -22.22 -0.85 9.81
N SER A 75 -21.68 -1.70 10.69
CA SER A 75 -22.37 -2.91 11.15
C SER A 75 -22.17 -3.19 12.64
N PRO A 76 -22.84 -2.43 13.53
CA PRO A 76 -23.64 -1.22 13.26
C PRO A 76 -22.83 0.08 13.46
N PRO A 77 -23.22 1.20 12.81
CA PRO A 77 -22.68 2.51 13.13
C PRO A 77 -23.18 2.95 14.51
N ARG A 78 -22.34 3.66 15.28
CA ARG A 78 -22.63 4.15 16.62
C ARG A 78 -23.47 5.42 16.62
N CYS A 79 -23.52 6.13 15.49
CA CYS A 79 -24.24 7.38 15.33
C CYS A 79 -24.54 7.71 13.86
N PRO A 80 -25.42 8.70 13.59
CA PRO A 80 -25.73 9.12 12.21
C PRO A 80 -24.54 9.62 11.40
N TYR A 81 -23.61 10.33 12.03
CA TYR A 81 -22.45 10.90 11.34
C TYR A 81 -21.44 9.82 10.91
N GLU A 82 -21.15 8.85 11.78
CA GLU A 82 -20.34 7.67 11.43
C GLU A 82 -20.97 6.89 10.27
N ARG A 83 -22.31 6.75 10.28
CA ARG A 83 -23.02 6.10 9.17
C ARG A 83 -22.85 6.84 7.86
N GLU A 84 -23.02 8.17 7.86
CA GLU A 84 -22.90 8.98 6.65
C GLU A 84 -21.48 8.92 6.08
N ASN A 85 -20.46 9.12 6.92
CA ASN A 85 -19.06 9.02 6.51
C ASN A 85 -18.68 7.60 6.08
N GLY A 86 -19.18 6.58 6.77
CA GLY A 86 -18.94 5.19 6.40
C GLY A 86 -19.54 4.83 5.05
N GLU A 87 -20.76 5.30 4.74
CA GLU A 87 -21.35 5.10 3.42
C GLU A 87 -20.55 5.84 2.33
N ALA A 88 -20.09 7.07 2.60
CA ALA A 88 -19.22 7.80 1.67
C ALA A 88 -17.90 7.04 1.41
N ALA A 89 -17.25 6.54 2.46
CA ALA A 89 -16.02 5.75 2.36
C ALA A 89 -16.25 4.44 1.58
N LYS A 90 -17.36 3.74 1.85
CA LYS A 90 -17.74 2.51 1.13
C LYS A 90 -17.93 2.76 -0.37
N GLN A 91 -18.68 3.81 -0.74
CA GLN A 91 -18.92 4.16 -2.14
C GLN A 91 -17.62 4.58 -2.83
N ARG A 92 -16.75 5.29 -2.12
CA ARG A 92 -15.46 5.69 -2.66
C ARG A 92 -14.54 4.50 -2.89
N LEU A 93 -14.45 3.57 -1.93
CA LEU A 93 -13.68 2.34 -2.09
C LEU A 93 -14.20 1.51 -3.27
N LEU A 94 -15.52 1.40 -3.45
CA LEU A 94 -16.13 0.76 -4.62
C LEU A 94 -15.65 1.40 -5.92
N SER A 95 -15.71 2.73 -6.01
CA SER A 95 -15.24 3.47 -7.19
C SER A 95 -13.76 3.19 -7.45
N LEU A 96 -12.92 3.28 -6.41
CA LEU A 96 -11.47 3.06 -6.54
C LEU A 96 -11.16 1.65 -7.01
N LEU A 97 -11.78 0.60 -6.44
CA LEU A 97 -11.55 -0.79 -6.85
C LEU A 97 -11.99 -1.07 -8.31
N ASN A 98 -13.03 -0.39 -8.80
CA ASN A 98 -13.53 -0.55 -10.16
C ASN A 98 -12.83 0.33 -11.22
N GLN A 99 -12.03 1.32 -10.82
CA GLN A 99 -11.33 2.24 -11.73
C GLN A 99 -10.17 1.59 -12.53
N GLY A 100 -9.84 0.32 -12.27
CA GLY A 100 -8.82 -0.41 -13.00
C GLY A 100 -8.12 -1.46 -12.15
N SER A 101 -7.07 -2.07 -12.70
CA SER A 101 -6.28 -3.05 -11.96
C SER A 101 -5.62 -2.45 -10.73
N PHE A 102 -5.40 -3.27 -9.71
CA PHE A 102 -4.70 -2.93 -8.48
C PHE A 102 -3.76 -4.07 -8.08
N SER A 103 -3.02 -3.88 -7.00
CA SER A 103 -2.13 -4.85 -6.39
C SER A 103 -2.50 -5.08 -4.93
N LEU A 104 -2.30 -6.31 -4.47
CA LEU A 104 -2.46 -6.71 -3.07
C LEU A 104 -1.12 -7.21 -2.53
N ALA A 105 -0.53 -6.48 -1.59
CA ALA A 105 0.68 -6.90 -0.90
C ALA A 105 0.35 -7.39 0.51
N THR A 106 1.05 -8.42 0.97
CA THR A 106 1.03 -8.85 2.38
C THR A 106 1.73 -7.81 3.25
N VAL A 107 1.27 -7.71 4.50
CA VAL A 107 1.94 -6.97 5.58
C VAL A 107 2.43 -7.95 6.65
N ASP A 108 3.13 -7.48 7.68
CA ASP A 108 3.73 -8.32 8.73
C ASP A 108 2.78 -9.37 9.32
N ARG A 109 1.50 -8.99 9.48
CA ARG A 109 0.43 -9.89 9.90
C ARG A 109 -0.47 -10.21 8.71
N ASP A 110 -0.58 -11.48 8.35
CA ASP A 110 -1.38 -11.89 7.18
C ASP A 110 -2.89 -11.87 7.42
N GLU A 111 -3.32 -12.07 8.66
CA GLU A 111 -4.74 -12.23 9.03
C GLU A 111 -5.03 -11.60 10.39
N ASP A 112 -6.22 -11.01 10.56
CA ASP A 112 -6.68 -10.53 11.86
C ASP A 112 -7.45 -11.60 12.65
N GLN A 113 -7.80 -11.30 13.90
CA GLN A 113 -8.54 -12.21 14.78
C GLN A 113 -9.94 -12.60 14.28
N TYR A 114 -10.45 -11.92 13.23
CA TYR A 114 -11.75 -12.20 12.62
C TYR A 114 -11.63 -12.98 11.31
N GLY A 115 -10.43 -13.44 10.96
CA GLY A 115 -10.18 -14.18 9.73
C GLY A 115 -10.10 -13.31 8.47
N ARG A 116 -9.97 -11.98 8.60
CA ARG A 116 -9.80 -11.09 7.43
C ARG A 116 -8.33 -11.08 7.03
N ARG A 117 -8.06 -11.27 5.74
CA ARG A 117 -6.72 -11.09 5.19
C ARG A 117 -6.35 -9.61 5.22
N LEU A 118 -5.18 -9.29 5.77
CA LEU A 118 -4.68 -7.92 5.83
C LEU A 118 -3.82 -7.66 4.61
N ARG A 119 -4.21 -6.68 3.81
CA ARG A 119 -3.49 -6.37 2.57
C ARG A 119 -3.27 -4.87 2.46
N LEU A 120 -2.07 -4.48 2.00
CA LEU A 120 -1.86 -3.17 1.44
C LEU A 120 -2.41 -3.19 0.00
N VAL A 121 -3.34 -2.28 -0.30
CA VAL A 121 -4.00 -2.19 -1.60
C VAL A 121 -3.46 -0.99 -2.35
N THR A 122 -2.82 -1.23 -3.49
CA THR A 122 -2.15 -0.16 -4.25
C THR A 122 -2.57 -0.14 -5.70
N ARG A 123 -2.47 1.03 -6.33
CA ARG A 123 -2.54 1.21 -7.78
C ARG A 123 -1.45 2.18 -8.22
N ALA A 124 -0.68 1.80 -9.24
CA ALA A 124 0.46 2.54 -9.74
C ALA A 124 1.44 2.94 -8.62
N GLY A 125 1.58 2.10 -7.59
CA GLY A 125 2.43 2.35 -6.42
C GLY A 125 1.86 3.30 -5.36
N ARG A 126 0.64 3.86 -5.55
CA ARG A 126 -0.05 4.66 -4.52
C ARG A 126 -1.03 3.78 -3.75
N SER A 127 -1.08 3.92 -2.42
CA SER A 127 -2.10 3.25 -1.62
C SER A 127 -3.49 3.78 -1.95
N ILE A 128 -4.44 2.86 -2.16
CA ILE A 128 -5.87 3.19 -2.20
C ILE A 128 -6.33 3.66 -0.82
N GLY A 129 -5.72 3.14 0.25
CA GLY A 129 -5.95 3.60 1.62
C GLY A 129 -5.55 5.07 1.82
N ASP A 130 -4.36 5.47 1.36
CA ASP A 130 -3.93 6.87 1.43
C ASP A 130 -4.88 7.80 0.68
N ILE A 131 -5.43 7.38 -0.46
CA ILE A 131 -6.45 8.17 -1.18
C ILE A 131 -7.68 8.42 -0.30
N LEU A 132 -8.14 7.40 0.44
CA LEU A 132 -9.28 7.56 1.36
C LEU A 132 -8.94 8.46 2.55
N ILE A 133 -7.70 8.42 3.04
CA ILE A 133 -7.23 9.34 4.09
C ILE A 133 -7.19 10.78 3.58
N ASP A 134 -6.60 11.00 2.41
CA ASP A 134 -6.48 12.33 1.77
C ASP A 134 -7.87 12.97 1.53
N GLU A 135 -8.87 12.14 1.26
CA GLU A 135 -10.27 12.55 1.06
C GLU A 135 -11.07 12.68 2.37
N GLY A 136 -10.45 12.44 3.53
CA GLY A 136 -11.10 12.54 4.83
C GLY A 136 -12.10 11.41 5.14
N LEU A 137 -12.02 10.29 4.42
CA LEU A 137 -12.92 9.14 4.52
C LEU A 137 -12.38 8.01 5.40
N ALA A 138 -11.09 8.07 5.76
CA ALA A 138 -10.41 7.12 6.62
C ALA A 138 -9.31 7.81 7.45
N ARG A 139 -8.74 7.08 8.41
CA ARG A 139 -7.58 7.50 9.21
C ARG A 139 -6.44 6.49 9.03
N PRO A 140 -5.17 6.89 9.24
CA PRO A 140 -4.07 5.94 9.31
C PRO A 140 -4.29 4.87 10.38
N TRP A 141 -4.01 3.62 10.05
CA TRP A 141 -4.04 2.52 11.02
C TRP A 141 -2.97 2.72 12.10
N GLY A 142 -3.30 2.36 13.34
CA GLY A 142 -2.37 2.41 14.48
C GLY A 142 -2.28 3.76 15.21
N GLY A 143 -3.06 4.76 14.79
CA GLY A 143 -3.22 6.02 15.52
C GLY A 143 -4.04 5.88 16.82
N PRO A 144 -4.19 6.98 17.60
CA PRO A 144 -5.07 7.01 18.76
C PRO A 144 -6.50 6.63 18.38
N ARG A 145 -7.17 5.85 19.24
CA ARG A 145 -8.59 5.57 19.06
C ARG A 145 -9.39 6.87 19.19
N GLN A 146 -10.12 7.20 18.14
CA GLN A 146 -10.95 8.39 18.07
C GLN A 146 -12.37 8.00 17.66
N SER A 147 -13.35 8.73 18.17
CA SER A 147 -14.74 8.57 17.75
C SER A 147 -14.91 8.96 16.28
N TRP A 148 -15.87 8.32 15.60
CA TRP A 148 -16.36 8.72 14.29
C TRP A 148 -17.67 9.51 14.38
N CYS A 149 -18.13 9.83 15.60
CA CYS A 149 -19.40 10.51 15.84
C CYS A 149 -19.32 12.02 15.96
N GLU A 150 -18.11 12.55 16.00
CA GLU A 150 -17.86 13.98 16.05
C GLU A 150 -17.33 14.42 14.70
N ARG A 151 -17.84 15.57 14.23
CA ARG A 151 -17.21 16.26 13.10
C ARG A 151 -15.86 16.74 13.61
N THR A 152 -14.76 16.16 13.14
CA THR A 152 -13.46 16.82 13.28
C THR A 152 -13.53 18.09 12.46
N GLU A 153 -13.77 19.21 13.13
CA GLU A 153 -13.65 20.53 12.51
C GLU A 153 -12.15 20.72 12.21
N GLY A 154 -11.81 20.64 10.93
CA GLY A 154 -10.50 20.98 10.38
C GLY A 154 -10.65 22.21 9.53
#